data_AF-A0A1G5HHJ7-F1
#
_entry.id   AF-A0A1G5HHJ7-F1
#
_cell.length_a   1.000
_cell.length_b   1.000
_cell.length_c   1.000
_cell.angle_alpha   90.00
_cell.angle_beta   90.00
_cell.angle_gamma   90.00
#
_symmetry.space_group_name_H-M   'P 1'
#
loop_
_entity.id
_entity.type
_entity.pdbx_description
1 polymer ?
#
loop_
_entity_poly.entity_id
_entity_poly.type
_entity_poly.pdbx_seq_one_letter_code
_entity_poly.pdbx_strand_id
1 'polypeptide(L)'
;MDNVINEFVENAPIKGIKIKYGIYKNIDKNLSIATIYDYASMAAETVMEDYNHDYAYYTDELAQKRLYNQMIENDFTDALKNKERLV
;
A
#
# COMPACT_ATOMS: atom_id res chain seq x y z
N MET A 1 15.41 7.05 7.67
CA MET A 1 13.98 7.36 7.87
C MET A 1 13.63 7.22 9.35
N ASP A 2 14.18 6.20 10.01
CA ASP A 2 13.96 5.92 11.44
C ASP A 2 14.22 7.11 12.35
N ASN A 3 15.35 7.83 12.19
CA ASN A 3 15.64 9.03 12.98
C ASN A 3 14.56 10.12 12.86
N VAL A 4 14.00 10.29 11.66
CA VAL A 4 12.95 11.30 11.40
C VAL A 4 11.62 10.85 12.01
N ILE A 5 11.29 9.56 11.91
CA ILE A 5 10.08 9.00 12.53
C ILE A 5 10.17 9.10 14.05
N ASN A 6 11.32 8.77 14.64
CA ASN A 6 11.55 8.88 16.08
C ASN A 6 11.36 10.33 16.56
N GLU A 7 11.92 11.31 15.83
CA GLU A 7 11.71 12.72 16.11
C GLU A 7 10.22 13.11 16.08
N PHE A 8 9.45 12.63 15.09
CA PHE A 8 8.00 12.89 15.05
C PHE A 8 7.24 12.26 16.21
N VAL A 9 7.58 11.04 16.61
CA VAL A 9 6.97 10.35 17.76
C VAL A 9 7.29 11.09 19.06
N GLU A 10 8.53 11.54 19.23
CA GLU A 10 8.97 12.33 20.40
C GLU A 10 8.25 13.68 20.50
N ASN A 11 7.91 14.30 19.37
CA ASN A 11 7.22 15.59 19.33
C ASN A 11 5.69 15.47 19.20
N ALA A 12 5.15 14.26 19.02
CA ALA A 12 3.72 14.06 18.81
C ALA A 12 2.90 14.52 20.04
N PRO A 13 1.73 15.19 19.82
CA PRO A 13 0.87 15.65 20.90
C PRO A 13 0.23 14.49 21.68
N ILE A 14 0.12 13.31 21.06
CA ILE A 14 -0.38 12.09 21.68
C ILE A 14 0.76 11.07 21.71
N LYS A 15 1.03 10.52 22.89
CA LYS A 15 2.09 9.52 23.10
C LYS A 15 1.56 8.10 22.92
N GLY A 16 2.45 7.17 22.56
CA GLY A 16 2.14 5.74 22.45
C GLY A 16 1.43 5.33 21.16
N ILE A 17 1.32 6.22 20.17
CA ILE A 17 0.78 5.88 18.84
C ILE A 17 1.95 5.51 17.91
N LYS A 18 1.79 4.41 17.17
CA LYS A 18 2.67 4.03 16.07
C LYS A 18 2.02 4.46 14.75
N ILE A 19 2.72 5.27 13.96
CA ILE A 19 2.26 5.72 12.64
C ILE A 19 2.94 4.87 11.58
N LYS A 20 2.17 4.42 10.59
CA LYS A 20 2.66 3.68 9.44
C LYS A 20 2.77 4.60 8.22
N TYR A 21 3.88 4.52 7.51
CA TYR A 21 4.18 5.40 6.38
C TYR A 21 4.38 4.63 5.08
N GLY A 22 3.66 5.01 4.03
CA GLY A 22 3.95 4.58 2.67
C GLY A 22 4.63 5.69 1.89
N ILE A 23 5.72 5.37 1.20
CA ILE A 23 6.58 6.38 0.57
C ILE A 23 6.80 6.06 -0.90
N TYR A 24 6.34 6.96 -1.78
CA TYR A 24 6.71 6.93 -3.19
C TYR A 24 7.91 7.86 -3.45
N LYS A 25 9.10 7.27 -3.59
CA LYS A 25 10.34 8.00 -3.88
C LYS A 25 10.42 8.37 -5.37
N ASN A 26 11.14 9.45 -5.67
CA ASN A 26 11.41 9.91 -7.05
C ASN A 26 10.13 10.09 -7.88
N ILE A 27 9.15 10.79 -7.29
CA ILE A 27 7.81 10.97 -7.86
C ILE A 27 7.89 11.47 -9.30
N ASP A 28 7.23 10.75 -10.21
CA ASP A 28 6.94 11.26 -11.55
C ASP A 28 5.87 12.36 -11.46
N LYS A 29 6.30 13.60 -11.72
CA LYS A 29 5.46 14.80 -11.63
C LYS A 29 4.46 14.93 -12.78
N ASN A 30 4.54 14.06 -13.79
CA ASN A 30 3.57 14.03 -14.88
C ASN A 30 2.31 13.24 -14.49
N LEU A 31 2.37 12.44 -13.43
CA LEU A 31 1.22 11.70 -12.91
C LEU A 31 0.24 12.61 -12.18
N SER A 32 -1.03 12.21 -12.16
CA SER A 32 -2.04 12.90 -11.36
C SER A 32 -1.72 12.75 -9.87
N ILE A 33 -2.16 13.73 -9.07
CA ILE A 33 -2.02 13.67 -7.60
C ILE A 33 -2.69 12.40 -7.04
N ALA A 34 -3.83 12.00 -7.59
CA ALA A 34 -4.52 10.77 -7.19
C ALA A 34 -3.62 9.54 -7.41
N THR A 35 -3.00 9.43 -8.59
CA THR A 35 -2.07 8.32 -8.89
C THR A 35 -0.86 8.31 -7.97
N ILE A 36 -0.28 9.49 -7.68
CA ILE A 36 0.85 9.63 -6.76
C ILE A 36 0.45 9.18 -5.34
N TYR A 37 -0.75 9.57 -4.90
CA TYR A 37 -1.32 9.15 -3.62
C TYR A 37 -1.55 7.64 -3.58
N ASP A 38 -2.12 7.04 -4.63
CA ASP A 38 -2.37 5.61 -4.70
C ASP A 38 -1.07 4.80 -4.53
N TYR A 39 0.04 5.26 -5.12
CA TYR A 39 1.33 4.60 -4.99
C TYR A 39 1.87 4.65 -3.57
N ALA A 40 1.77 5.81 -2.91
CA ALA A 40 2.13 5.93 -1.50
C ALA A 40 1.21 5.08 -0.60
N SER A 41 -0.09 5.05 -0.87
CA SER A 41 -1.06 4.23 -0.12
C SER A 41 -0.76 2.73 -0.27
N MET A 42 -0.46 2.27 -1.48
CA MET A 42 -0.06 0.87 -1.72
C MET A 42 1.16 0.48 -0.90
N ALA A 43 2.15 1.35 -0.80
CA ALA A 43 3.30 1.10 0.07
C ALA A 43 2.87 1.04 1.55
N ALA A 44 2.02 1.96 2.02
CA ALA A 44 1.55 1.98 3.41
C ALA A 44 0.81 0.69 3.80
N GLU A 45 -0.01 0.16 2.89
CA GLU A 45 -0.75 -1.09 3.09
C GLU A 45 0.19 -2.28 3.39
N THR A 46 1.38 -2.32 2.79
CA THR A 46 2.35 -3.42 3.01
C THR A 46 2.93 -3.47 4.42
N VAL A 47 2.91 -2.34 5.14
CA VAL A 47 3.51 -2.20 6.48
C VAL A 47 2.45 -2.06 7.56
N MET A 48 1.17 -2.07 7.19
CA MET A 48 0.06 -1.87 8.12
C MET A 48 -0.07 -3.00 9.13
N GLU A 49 0.20 -4.25 8.69
CA GLU A 49 0.19 -5.45 9.55
C GLU A 49 1.60 -5.83 10.05
N ASP A 50 2.64 -5.10 9.64
CA ASP A 50 4.01 -5.33 10.08
C ASP A 50 4.29 -4.57 11.38
N TYR A 51 4.50 -5.29 12.48
CA TYR A 51 4.78 -4.67 13.78
C TYR A 51 6.24 -4.20 13.93
N ASN A 52 7.15 -4.70 13.11
CA ASN A 52 8.59 -4.42 13.19
C ASN A 52 8.99 -3.18 12.38
N HIS A 53 8.35 -2.96 11.23
CA HIS A 53 8.66 -1.84 10.34
C HIS A 53 7.58 -0.76 10.41
N ASP A 54 7.95 0.51 10.37
CA ASP A 54 6.99 1.63 10.42
C ASP A 54 6.80 2.33 9.09
N TYR A 55 7.57 1.94 8.07
CA TYR A 55 7.44 2.48 6.73
C TYR A 55 7.77 1.45 5.67
N ALA A 56 7.24 1.67 4.47
CA ALA A 56 7.59 0.93 3.29
C ALA A 56 7.70 1.85 2.07
N TYR A 57 8.46 1.40 1.08
CA TYR A 57 8.63 2.10 -0.19
C TYR A 57 7.78 1.47 -1.27
N TYR A 58 7.17 2.31 -2.10
CA TYR A 58 6.52 1.86 -3.32
C TYR A 58 7.55 1.19 -4.25
N THR A 59 7.16 0.08 -4.86
CA THR A 59 7.88 -0.59 -5.95
C THR A 59 6.89 -0.91 -7.06
N ASP A 60 7.36 -0.96 -8.31
CA ASP A 60 6.52 -1.34 -9.45
C ASP A 60 5.95 -2.76 -9.32
N GLU A 61 6.67 -3.64 -8.59
CA GLU A 61 6.19 -4.98 -8.25
C GLU A 61 4.89 -4.95 -7.43
N LEU A 62 4.69 -3.95 -6.55
CA LEU A 62 3.44 -3.82 -5.80
C LEU A 62 2.26 -3.52 -6.73
N ALA A 63 2.46 -2.62 -7.71
CA ALA A 63 1.43 -2.32 -8.69
C ALA A 63 1.13 -3.54 -9.58
N GLN A 64 2.16 -4.26 -10.04
CA GLN A 64 2.00 -5.49 -10.82
C GLN A 64 1.24 -6.57 -10.04
N LYS A 65 1.59 -6.77 -8.77
CA LYS A 65 0.89 -7.73 -7.89
C LYS A 65 -0.57 -7.35 -7.70
N ARG A 66 -0.88 -6.06 -7.55
CA ARG A 66 -2.26 -5.57 -7.41
C ARG A 66 -3.08 -5.84 -8.68
N LEU A 67 -2.52 -5.54 -9.85
CA LEU A 67 -3.17 -5.83 -11.14
C LEU A 67 -3.42 -7.33 -11.30
N TYR A 68 -2.44 -8.17 -10.96
CA TYR A 68 -2.58 -9.62 -11.03
C TYR A 68 -3.69 -10.15 -10.11
N ASN A 69 -3.76 -9.66 -8.86
CA ASN A 69 -4.83 -10.05 -7.94
C ASN A 69 -6.21 -9.63 -8.47
N GLN A 70 -6.35 -8.44 -9.05
CA GLN A 70 -7.60 -7.98 -9.67
C GLN A 70 -8.00 -8.86 -10.86
N MET A 71 -7.04 -9.31 -11.67
CA MET A 71 -7.33 -10.25 -12.77
C MET A 71 -7.92 -11.55 -12.23
N ILE A 72 -7.30 -12.13 -11.19
CA ILE A 72 -7.81 -13.35 -10.55
C ILE A 72 -9.22 -13.12 -9.99
N GLU A 73 -9.45 -12.03 -9.26
CA GLU A 73 -10.77 -11.71 -8.69
C GLU A 73 -11.86 -11.58 -9.75
N ASN A 74 -11.54 -10.97 -10.89
CA ASN A 74 -12.45 -10.85 -12.02
C ASN A 74 -12.76 -12.23 -12.64
N ASP A 75 -11.74 -13.06 -12.87
CA ASP A 75 -11.90 -14.41 -13.41
C ASP A 75 -12.78 -15.27 -12.50
N PHE A 76 -12.58 -15.20 -11.17
CA PHE A 76 -13.46 -15.89 -10.21
C PHE A 76 -14.90 -15.36 -10.26
N THR A 77 -15.06 -14.05 -10.36
CA THR A 77 -16.38 -13.41 -10.43
C THR A 77 -17.14 -13.87 -11.67
N ASP A 78 -16.47 -13.99 -12.81
CA ASP A 78 -17.08 -14.43 -14.05
C ASP A 78 -17.39 -15.93 -14.05
N ALA A 79 -16.51 -16.78 -13.48
CA ALA A 79 -16.79 -18.20 -13.29
C ALA A 79 -18.04 -18.44 -12.40
N LEU A 80 -18.23 -17.63 -11.35
CA LEU A 80 -19.43 -17.69 -10.50
C LEU A 80 -20.69 -17.29 -11.29
N LYS A 81 -20.65 -16.21 -12.08
CA LYS A 81 -21.77 -15.80 -12.93
C LYS A 81 -22.15 -16.86 -13.95
N ASN A 82 -21.16 -17.50 -14.56
CA ASN A 82 -21.33 -18.53 -15.57
C ASN A 82 -21.73 -19.89 -14.97
N LYS A 83 -21.84 -20.00 -13.63
CA LYS A 83 -22.06 -21.26 -12.90
C LYS A 83 -21.01 -22.32 -13.25
N GLU A 84 -19.80 -21.89 -13.58
CA GLU A 84 -18.71 -22.77 -14.02
C GLU A 84 -18.06 -23.55 -12.87
N ARG A 85 -18.51 -23.37 -11.60
CA ARG A 85 -18.70 -24.46 -10.61
C ARG A 85 -19.23 -24.03 -9.22
N LEU A 86 -20.22 -24.77 -8.75
CA LEU A 86 -20.22 -25.50 -7.46
C LEU A 86 -20.66 -26.93 -7.80
N VAL A 87 -19.72 -27.90 -7.76
CA VAL A 87 -19.97 -29.35 -7.67
C VAL A 87 -19.40 -29.80 -6.34
#